data_AF-A0A936ULT4-F1
#
_entry.id   AF-A0A936ULT4-F1
#
_cell.length_a   1.000
_cell.length_b   1.000
_cell.length_c   1.000
_cell.angle_alpha   90.00
_cell.angle_beta   90.00
_cell.angle_gamma   90.00
#
_symmetry.space_group_name_H-M   'P 1'
#
loop_
_entity.id
_entity.type
_entity.pdbx_description
1 polymer ?
#
loop_
_entity_poly.entity_id
_entity_poly.type
_entity_poly.pdbx_seq_one_letter_code
_entity_poly.pdbx_strand_id
1 'polypeptide(L)'
;MTKDGQRLFFTSDKPGGIGGKDIYVSYRDGTGAWGEPQNLGPTINTEGDEMFPYVNGNTLYFSSDGHLGLGGLDIFSVTLRGKGFGIVENLNAPINSAYDDFGLCLDERGEIGFLTSDRDGHIGSEDIYTFVMNSKAEDNRKWIGRVLDMSDAQPIPYLTVRLFDAEHNEIARTTTSLKEPMNSRRPRWPHPSTPVSKAGHKPS
;
A
#
# COMPACT_ATOMS: atom_id res chain seq x y z
N MET A 1 5.48 11.53 10.91
CA MET A 1 4.68 12.71 11.29
C MET A 1 4.08 13.35 10.05
N THR A 2 2.87 13.91 10.12
CA THR A 2 2.27 14.66 9.00
C THR A 2 2.96 16.00 8.78
N LYS A 3 2.87 16.52 7.55
CA LYS A 3 3.52 17.79 7.16
C LYS A 3 3.04 19.01 7.97
N ASP A 4 1.79 18.99 8.42
CA ASP A 4 1.19 20.01 9.28
C ASP A 4 1.60 19.89 10.76
N GLY A 5 2.35 18.86 11.13
CA GLY A 5 2.77 18.58 12.50
C GLY A 5 1.64 18.21 13.46
N GLN A 6 0.44 17.88 12.96
CA GLN A 6 -0.74 17.60 13.81
C GLN A 6 -0.87 16.13 14.19
N ARG A 7 -0.28 15.21 13.42
CA ARG A 7 -0.35 13.77 13.66
C ARG A 7 1.04 13.13 13.65
N LEU A 8 1.36 12.42 14.72
CA LEU A 8 2.56 11.61 14.83
C LEU A 8 2.17 10.14 14.75
N PHE A 9 2.61 9.47 13.69
CA PHE A 9 2.47 8.03 13.51
C PHE A 9 3.78 7.37 13.92
N PHE A 10 3.70 6.29 14.69
CA PHE A 10 4.87 5.57 15.20
C PHE A 10 4.52 4.12 15.53
N THR A 11 5.53 3.26 15.60
CA THR A 11 5.40 1.85 15.96
C THR A 11 5.68 1.64 17.44
N SER A 12 4.95 0.73 18.09
CA SER A 12 5.19 0.32 19.48
C SER A 12 4.75 -1.12 19.73
N ASP A 13 5.49 -1.82 20.58
CA ASP A 13 5.21 -3.15 21.14
C ASP A 13 4.59 -3.07 22.55
N LYS A 14 3.98 -1.92 22.89
CA LYS A 14 3.39 -1.73 24.22
C LYS A 14 2.27 -2.76 24.49
N PRO A 15 2.07 -3.20 25.74
CA PRO A 15 1.00 -4.15 26.08
C PRO A 15 -0.39 -3.72 25.62
N GLY A 16 -1.22 -4.71 25.28
CA GLY A 16 -2.58 -4.51 24.77
C GLY A 16 -2.66 -4.05 23.32
N GLY A 17 -1.60 -4.31 22.55
CA GLY A 17 -1.60 -4.22 21.09
C GLY A 17 -2.38 -5.34 20.39
N ILE A 18 -2.44 -5.31 19.07
CA ILE A 18 -3.09 -6.35 18.25
C ILE A 18 -2.09 -7.45 17.91
N GLY A 19 -0.91 -7.08 17.41
CA GLY A 19 0.15 -7.99 17.01
C GLY A 19 1.42 -7.88 17.86
N GLY A 20 2.56 -8.21 17.26
CA GLY A 20 3.87 -8.06 17.89
C GLY A 20 4.25 -6.59 18.01
N LYS A 21 4.15 -5.83 16.92
CA LYS A 21 4.32 -4.38 16.88
C LYS A 21 3.18 -3.75 16.13
N ASP A 22 2.57 -2.73 16.71
CA ASP A 22 1.49 -2.01 16.06
C ASP A 22 1.88 -0.58 15.73
N ILE A 23 1.19 -0.01 14.74
CA ILE A 23 1.20 1.42 14.48
C ILE A 23 0.16 2.12 15.36
N TYR A 24 0.61 3.21 15.97
CA TYR A 24 -0.18 4.14 16.77
C TYR A 24 -0.15 5.54 16.14
N VAL A 25 -1.15 6.36 16.49
CA VAL A 25 -1.18 7.79 16.20
C VAL A 25 -1.39 8.60 17.47
N SER A 26 -0.58 9.66 17.64
CA SER A 26 -0.83 10.72 18.61
C SER A 26 -1.20 12.01 17.88
N TYR A 27 -2.17 12.73 18.44
CA TYR A 27 -2.64 14.01 17.92
C TYR A 27 -2.04 15.14 18.75
N ARG A 28 -1.61 16.21 18.07
CA ARG A 28 -1.13 17.41 18.74
C ARG A 28 -2.31 18.30 19.12
N ASP A 29 -2.35 18.77 20.35
CA ASP A 29 -3.39 19.69 20.82
C ASP A 29 -3.04 21.16 20.53
N GLY A 30 -3.98 22.06 20.87
CA GLY A 30 -3.80 23.51 20.68
C GLY A 30 -2.68 24.13 21.54
N THR A 31 -2.18 23.41 22.55
CA THR A 31 -1.03 23.83 23.38
C THR A 31 0.30 23.36 22.80
N GLY A 32 0.25 22.47 21.80
CA GLY A 32 1.42 21.85 21.20
C GLY A 32 1.86 20.56 21.90
N ALA A 33 1.09 20.06 22.87
CA ALA A 33 1.33 18.79 23.53
C ALA A 33 0.78 17.61 22.69
N TRP A 34 1.41 16.45 22.83
CA TRP A 34 0.92 15.21 22.19
C TRP A 34 -0.09 14.52 23.11
N GLY A 35 -1.25 14.19 22.57
CA GLY A 35 -2.24 13.38 23.26
C GLY A 35 -1.86 11.89 23.32
N GLU A 36 -2.64 11.16 24.11
CA GLU A 36 -2.49 9.71 24.29
C GLU A 36 -2.47 8.96 22.95
N PRO A 37 -1.50 8.03 22.76
CA PRO A 37 -1.41 7.22 21.55
C PRO A 37 -2.64 6.34 21.32
N GLN A 38 -3.15 6.35 20.09
CA GLN A 38 -4.29 5.55 19.66
C GLN A 38 -3.82 4.47 18.70
N ASN A 39 -4.14 3.20 19.00
CA ASN A 39 -3.86 2.08 18.09
C ASN A 39 -4.67 2.28 16.79
N LEU A 40 -4.07 2.04 15.62
CA LEU A 40 -4.75 2.24 14.34
C LEU A 40 -5.80 1.18 13.99
N GLY A 41 -5.97 0.18 14.85
CA GLY A 41 -7.00 -0.84 14.74
C GLY A 41 -6.69 -1.90 13.69
N PRO A 42 -7.59 -2.90 13.55
CA PRO A 42 -7.34 -4.12 12.80
C PRO A 42 -7.33 -3.95 11.28
N THR A 43 -7.65 -2.75 10.77
CA THR A 43 -7.47 -2.45 9.34
C THR A 43 -5.99 -2.27 9.01
N ILE A 44 -5.23 -1.65 9.92
CA ILE A 44 -3.81 -1.37 9.72
C ILE A 44 -2.95 -2.41 10.42
N ASN A 45 -3.25 -2.68 11.68
CA ASN A 45 -2.46 -3.59 12.50
C ASN A 45 -3.01 -5.01 12.41
N THR A 46 -2.12 -5.98 12.39
CA THR A 46 -2.44 -7.40 12.24
C THR A 46 -1.90 -8.19 13.43
N GLU A 47 -1.86 -9.51 13.31
CA GLU A 47 -1.22 -10.38 14.30
C GLU A 47 0.33 -10.31 14.22
N GLY A 48 0.87 -9.76 13.13
CA GLY A 48 2.31 -9.60 12.88
C GLY A 48 2.90 -8.29 13.41
N ASP A 49 3.96 -7.83 12.76
CA ASP A 49 4.68 -6.60 13.05
C ASP A 49 4.41 -5.53 11.97
N GLU A 50 3.74 -4.44 12.36
CA GLU A 50 3.59 -3.24 11.56
C GLU A 50 4.60 -2.15 11.93
N MET A 51 5.50 -1.85 10.99
CA MET A 51 6.70 -1.06 11.24
C MET A 51 6.89 0.08 10.24
N PHE A 52 7.82 0.98 10.58
CA PHE A 52 8.31 2.04 9.70
C PHE A 52 7.23 2.95 9.07
N PRO A 53 6.29 3.53 9.86
CA PRO A 53 5.26 4.39 9.32
C PRO A 53 5.85 5.69 8.74
N TYR A 54 5.52 5.97 7.48
CA TYR A 54 5.88 7.20 6.77
C TYR A 54 4.65 7.84 6.15
N VAL A 55 4.49 9.16 6.32
CA VAL A 55 3.33 9.87 5.78
C VAL A 55 3.78 10.89 4.73
N ASN A 56 3.20 10.78 3.53
CA ASN A 56 3.35 11.80 2.49
C ASN A 56 1.96 12.25 2.02
N GLY A 57 1.70 13.56 2.12
CA GLY A 57 0.39 14.13 1.82
C GLY A 57 -0.71 13.48 2.65
N ASN A 58 -1.62 12.78 1.98
CA ASN A 58 -2.75 12.09 2.61
C ASN A 58 -2.61 10.55 2.57
N THR A 59 -1.39 10.05 2.37
CA THR A 59 -1.09 8.61 2.30
C THR A 59 -0.15 8.23 3.43
N LEU A 60 -0.52 7.19 4.19
CA LEU A 60 0.35 6.50 5.12
C LEU A 60 0.94 5.29 4.41
N TYR A 61 2.27 5.18 4.43
CA TYR A 61 3.04 4.02 4.05
C TYR A 61 3.55 3.33 5.31
N PHE A 62 3.64 2.02 5.30
CA PHE A 62 4.18 1.22 6.39
C PHE A 62 4.63 -0.14 5.88
N SER A 63 5.43 -0.85 6.66
CA SER A 63 5.78 -2.24 6.39
C SER A 63 5.03 -3.20 7.29
N SER A 64 4.68 -4.37 6.79
CA SER A 64 4.04 -5.43 7.56
C SER A 64 4.47 -6.81 7.08
N ASP A 65 4.59 -7.75 8.01
CA ASP A 65 4.75 -9.20 7.77
C ASP A 65 3.46 -10.00 8.06
N GLY A 66 2.37 -9.33 8.48
CA GLY A 66 1.09 -9.96 8.79
C GLY A 66 0.00 -9.68 7.75
N HIS A 67 0.15 -8.66 6.90
CA HIS A 67 -0.69 -8.50 5.71
C HIS A 67 -0.25 -9.44 4.58
N LEU A 68 -1.18 -9.83 3.70
CA LEU A 68 -0.84 -10.66 2.54
C LEU A 68 0.11 -9.92 1.59
N GLY A 69 1.32 -10.45 1.46
CA GLY A 69 2.41 -9.85 0.70
C GLY A 69 3.17 -10.81 -0.22
N LEU A 70 4.37 -10.40 -0.64
CA LEU A 70 5.27 -11.11 -1.53
C LEU A 70 6.47 -11.73 -0.79
N GLY A 71 6.90 -11.14 0.33
CA GLY A 71 8.12 -11.49 1.06
C GLY A 71 7.90 -11.61 2.56
N GLY A 72 8.90 -11.19 3.34
CA GLY A 72 8.80 -11.08 4.79
C GLY A 72 8.05 -9.79 5.14
N LEU A 73 8.78 -8.72 5.41
CA LEU A 73 8.21 -7.38 5.46
C LEU A 73 7.91 -6.88 4.05
N ASP A 74 6.69 -6.41 3.84
CA ASP A 74 6.28 -5.76 2.60
C ASP A 74 5.78 -4.34 2.87
N ILE A 75 6.01 -3.42 1.92
CA ILE A 75 5.52 -2.04 2.02
C ILE A 75 4.07 -1.97 1.53
N PHE A 76 3.21 -1.42 2.37
CA PHE A 76 1.80 -1.14 2.12
C PHE A 76 1.55 0.36 2.10
N SER A 77 0.43 0.75 1.49
CA SER A 77 -0.07 2.11 1.54
C SER A 77 -1.55 2.16 1.86
N VAL A 78 -1.98 3.24 2.50
CA VAL A 78 -3.38 3.51 2.79
C VAL A 78 -3.68 5.00 2.74
N THR A 79 -4.85 5.35 2.20
CA THR A 79 -5.32 6.75 2.22
C THR A 79 -5.84 7.11 3.61
N LEU A 80 -5.40 8.23 4.15
CA LEU A 80 -5.93 8.79 5.40
C LEU A 80 -7.27 9.48 5.11
N ARG A 81 -8.33 9.17 5.86
CA ARG A 81 -9.68 9.73 5.66
C ARG A 81 -10.22 10.33 6.96
N GLY A 82 -9.80 11.54 7.28
CA GLY A 82 -10.14 12.16 8.57
C GLY A 82 -9.59 11.34 9.73
N LYS A 83 -10.47 10.68 10.49
CA LYS A 83 -10.12 9.72 11.56
C LYS A 83 -10.07 8.25 11.08
N GLY A 84 -10.52 7.96 9.87
CA GLY A 84 -10.52 6.62 9.29
C GLY A 84 -9.46 6.42 8.22
N PHE A 85 -9.51 5.25 7.58
CA PHE A 85 -8.56 4.80 6.56
C PHE A 85 -9.30 4.33 5.30
N GLY A 86 -8.61 4.39 4.16
CA GLY A 86 -9.00 3.70 2.94
C GLY A 86 -8.68 2.21 3.02
N ILE A 87 -8.58 1.58 1.84
CA ILE A 87 -8.14 0.19 1.72
C ILE A 87 -6.61 0.15 1.85
N VAL A 88 -6.10 -0.83 2.60
CA VAL A 88 -4.66 -1.13 2.66
C VAL A 88 -4.27 -1.87 1.38
N GLU A 89 -3.29 -1.33 0.66
CA GLU A 89 -2.80 -1.89 -0.60
C GLU A 89 -1.31 -2.21 -0.49
N ASN A 90 -0.93 -3.45 -0.81
CA ASN A 90 0.46 -3.85 -1.01
C ASN A 90 1.02 -3.09 -2.24
N LEU A 91 2.21 -2.51 -2.13
CA LEU A 91 2.80 -1.74 -3.24
C LEU A 91 3.29 -2.62 -4.41
N ASN A 92 3.31 -3.94 -4.21
CA ASN A 92 3.68 -4.98 -5.16
C ASN A 92 5.08 -4.77 -5.76
N ALA A 93 5.50 -5.69 -6.62
CA ALA A 93 6.68 -5.46 -7.45
C ALA A 93 6.50 -4.23 -8.36
N PRO A 94 7.55 -3.42 -8.57
CA PRO A 94 8.94 -3.68 -8.16
C PRO A 94 9.31 -3.17 -6.75
N ILE A 95 8.42 -2.49 -6.03
CA ILE A 95 8.70 -1.94 -4.69
C ILE A 95 8.92 -3.06 -3.70
N ASN A 96 7.99 -3.99 -3.67
CA ASN A 96 8.08 -5.20 -2.89
C ASN A 96 8.71 -6.33 -3.73
N SER A 97 9.42 -7.20 -3.04
CA SER A 97 10.19 -8.32 -3.56
C SER A 97 9.81 -9.59 -2.79
N ALA A 98 10.56 -10.68 -2.98
CA ALA A 98 10.35 -11.91 -2.22
C ALA A 98 11.06 -11.91 -0.85
N TYR A 99 11.64 -10.77 -0.45
CA TYR A 99 12.46 -10.61 0.76
C TYR A 99 11.89 -9.50 1.66
N ASP A 100 12.68 -8.92 2.56
CA ASP A 100 12.25 -7.82 3.42
C ASP A 100 12.38 -6.49 2.69
N ASP A 101 11.28 -5.75 2.63
CA ASP A 101 11.15 -4.43 2.03
C ASP A 101 10.50 -3.47 3.02
N PHE A 102 11.25 -2.43 3.40
CA PHE A 102 10.81 -1.55 4.46
C PHE A 102 11.37 -0.14 4.43
N GLY A 103 10.90 0.71 5.35
CA GLY A 103 11.47 2.04 5.55
C GLY A 103 11.29 2.98 4.36
N LEU A 104 10.13 2.96 3.69
CA LEU A 104 9.88 3.83 2.54
C LEU A 104 9.91 5.31 2.94
N CYS A 105 10.60 6.13 2.15
CA CYS A 105 10.45 7.58 2.17
C CYS A 105 10.45 8.15 0.74
N LEU A 106 9.90 9.35 0.58
CA LEU A 106 9.86 10.06 -0.69
C LEU A 106 10.58 11.41 -0.57
N ASP A 107 11.07 11.91 -1.70
CA ASP A 107 11.57 13.26 -1.83
C ASP A 107 10.45 14.31 -1.67
N GLU A 108 10.83 15.59 -1.59
CA GLU A 108 9.87 16.69 -1.36
C GLU A 108 8.77 16.78 -2.43
N ARG A 109 9.03 16.26 -3.62
CA ARG A 109 8.11 16.28 -4.76
C ARG A 109 7.24 15.02 -4.85
N GLY A 110 7.59 13.96 -4.11
CA GLY A 110 6.97 12.65 -4.25
C GLY A 110 7.28 11.97 -5.59
N GLU A 111 8.36 12.37 -6.25
CA GLU A 111 8.78 11.85 -7.57
C GLU A 111 9.84 10.76 -7.42
N ILE A 112 10.72 10.89 -6.42
CA ILE A 112 11.78 9.93 -6.13
C ILE A 112 11.51 9.31 -4.77
N GLY A 113 11.53 7.99 -4.70
CA GLY A 113 11.41 7.23 -3.47
C GLY A 113 12.67 6.48 -3.12
N PHE A 114 12.78 6.17 -1.83
CA PHE A 114 13.80 5.32 -1.24
C PHE A 114 13.13 4.26 -0.37
N LEU A 115 13.73 3.08 -0.30
CA LEU A 115 13.35 2.01 0.62
C LEU A 115 14.60 1.24 1.03
N THR A 116 14.53 0.54 2.14
CA THR A 116 15.53 -0.43 2.58
C THR A 116 15.09 -1.84 2.17
N SER A 117 16.02 -2.65 1.68
CA SER A 117 15.72 -4.03 1.28
C SER A 117 16.94 -4.93 1.33
N ASP A 118 16.74 -6.23 1.56
CA ASP A 118 17.73 -7.30 1.42
C ASP A 118 17.52 -8.14 0.14
N ARG A 119 16.79 -7.62 -0.85
CA ARG A 119 16.42 -8.29 -2.13
C ARG A 119 17.57 -8.86 -2.96
N ASP A 120 18.80 -8.44 -2.71
CA ASP A 120 19.99 -9.00 -3.35
C ASP A 120 20.41 -10.36 -2.71
N GLY A 121 19.68 -10.82 -1.69
CA GLY A 121 19.73 -12.19 -1.17
C GLY A 121 20.84 -12.45 -0.15
N HIS A 122 21.43 -11.41 0.43
CA HIS A 122 22.33 -11.59 1.58
C HIS A 122 21.62 -11.18 2.87
N ILE A 123 21.23 -12.19 3.66
CA ILE A 123 20.66 -12.02 5.00
C ILE A 123 21.60 -11.13 5.83
N GLY A 124 21.09 -10.00 6.31
CA GLY A 124 21.86 -8.99 7.07
C GLY A 124 22.62 -7.96 6.23
N SER A 125 22.41 -7.91 4.91
CA SER A 125 22.90 -6.83 4.02
C SER A 125 21.74 -5.96 3.55
N GLU A 126 21.10 -5.28 4.47
CA GLU A 126 20.08 -4.29 4.11
C GLU A 126 20.74 -3.12 3.37
N ASP A 127 20.27 -2.84 2.17
CA ASP A 127 20.73 -1.72 1.36
C ASP A 127 19.60 -0.73 1.11
N ILE A 128 19.95 0.53 0.85
CA ILE A 128 18.99 1.53 0.40
C ILE A 128 18.84 1.42 -1.12
N TYR A 129 17.61 1.33 -1.59
CA TYR A 129 17.26 1.36 -2.99
C TYR A 129 16.44 2.60 -3.31
N THR A 130 16.45 3.00 -4.58
CA THR A 130 15.69 4.14 -5.09
C THR A 130 14.79 3.74 -6.25
N PHE A 131 13.69 4.47 -6.42
CA PHE A 131 12.72 4.27 -7.48
C PHE A 131 12.05 5.60 -7.84
N VAL A 132 11.42 5.65 -9.03
CA VAL A 132 10.63 6.79 -9.48
C VAL A 132 9.16 6.50 -9.26
N MET A 133 8.49 7.36 -8.49
CA MET A 133 7.04 7.38 -8.32
C MET A 133 6.41 8.15 -9.47
N ASN A 134 5.70 7.43 -10.34
CA ASN A 134 5.04 8.05 -11.46
C ASN A 134 3.59 8.39 -11.09
N SER A 135 3.41 9.55 -10.48
CA SER A 135 2.10 10.12 -10.14
C SER A 135 1.22 10.41 -11.36
N LYS A 136 1.77 10.28 -12.59
CA LYS A 136 1.08 10.50 -13.87
C LYS A 136 0.94 9.25 -14.73
N ALA A 137 1.47 8.10 -14.30
CA ALA A 137 1.25 6.85 -15.03
C ALA A 137 -0.22 6.46 -14.91
N GLU A 138 -0.92 6.38 -16.04
CA GLU A 138 -2.24 5.75 -16.07
C GLU A 138 -2.07 4.27 -15.71
N ASP A 139 -2.79 3.80 -14.69
CA ASP A 139 -2.87 2.38 -14.41
C ASP A 139 -3.63 1.68 -15.54
N ASN A 140 -2.87 1.23 -16.54
CA ASN A 140 -3.37 0.47 -17.68
C ASN A 140 -3.57 -1.02 -17.37
N ARG A 141 -3.50 -1.44 -16.09
CA ARG A 141 -3.80 -2.82 -15.71
C ARG A 141 -5.23 -3.18 -16.09
N LYS A 142 -5.33 -4.38 -16.64
CA LYS A 142 -6.54 -5.01 -17.14
C LYS A 142 -7.07 -5.95 -16.07
N TRP A 143 -8.28 -5.69 -15.55
CA TRP A 143 -8.96 -6.62 -14.67
C TRP A 143 -9.65 -7.72 -15.47
N ILE A 144 -9.20 -8.95 -15.25
CA ILE A 144 -9.69 -10.13 -15.95
C ILE A 144 -10.44 -11.04 -14.98
N GLY A 145 -11.73 -11.28 -15.25
CA GLY A 145 -12.61 -12.06 -14.38
C GLY A 145 -13.64 -12.89 -15.15
N ARG A 146 -14.28 -13.83 -14.45
CA ARG A 146 -15.39 -14.66 -14.94
C ARG A 146 -16.59 -14.50 -13.99
N VAL A 147 -17.79 -14.43 -14.55
CA VAL A 147 -19.05 -14.53 -13.79
C VAL A 147 -19.58 -15.94 -13.97
N LEU A 148 -19.75 -16.65 -12.85
CA LEU A 148 -20.19 -18.05 -12.83
C LEU A 148 -21.53 -18.15 -12.10
N ASP A 149 -22.38 -19.08 -12.53
CA ASP A 149 -23.56 -19.49 -11.77
C ASP A 149 -23.13 -20.29 -10.54
N MET A 150 -23.71 -19.99 -9.37
CA MET A 150 -23.31 -20.65 -8.12
C MET A 150 -23.78 -22.10 -8.01
N SER A 151 -24.78 -22.50 -8.79
CA SER A 151 -25.36 -23.85 -8.74
C SER A 151 -24.56 -24.88 -9.52
N ASP A 152 -23.90 -24.46 -10.61
CA ASP A 152 -23.22 -25.38 -11.55
C ASP A 152 -21.83 -24.89 -12.01
N ALA A 153 -21.36 -23.74 -11.52
CA ALA A 153 -20.11 -23.09 -11.87
C ALA A 153 -19.95 -22.76 -13.37
N GLN A 154 -21.04 -22.72 -14.14
CA GLN A 154 -21.00 -22.38 -15.57
C GLN A 154 -20.92 -20.86 -15.79
N PRO A 155 -20.21 -20.40 -16.84
CA PRO A 155 -20.17 -18.97 -17.18
C PRO A 155 -21.54 -18.43 -17.58
N ILE A 156 -21.90 -17.25 -17.05
CA ILE A 156 -23.12 -16.54 -17.43
C ILE A 156 -22.79 -15.51 -18.52
N PRO A 157 -23.20 -15.70 -19.79
CA PRO A 157 -22.95 -14.75 -20.86
C PRO A 157 -23.95 -13.59 -20.87
N TYR A 158 -23.59 -12.49 -21.53
CA TYR A 158 -24.46 -11.32 -21.78
C TYR A 158 -24.92 -10.54 -20.54
N LEU A 159 -24.26 -10.73 -19.41
CA LEU A 159 -24.52 -9.96 -18.18
C LEU A 159 -23.70 -8.67 -18.21
N THR A 160 -24.34 -7.53 -17.92
CA THR A 160 -23.62 -6.29 -17.67
C THR A 160 -23.00 -6.31 -16.28
N VAL A 161 -21.68 -6.16 -16.22
CA VAL A 161 -20.95 -5.95 -14.96
C VAL A 161 -20.49 -4.52 -14.90
N ARG A 162 -20.75 -3.88 -13.75
CA ARG A 162 -20.38 -2.50 -13.47
C ARG A 162 -19.44 -2.49 -12.27
N LEU A 163 -18.35 -1.76 -12.40
CA LEU A 163 -17.41 -1.51 -11.33
C LEU A 163 -17.69 -0.09 -10.81
N PHE A 164 -17.76 0.05 -9.50
CA PHE A 164 -17.97 1.34 -8.83
C PHE A 164 -16.77 1.67 -7.95
N ASP A 165 -16.51 2.96 -7.76
CA ASP A 165 -15.60 3.43 -6.72
C ASP A 165 -16.27 3.40 -5.34
N ALA A 166 -15.50 3.77 -4.31
CA ALA A 166 -15.98 3.82 -2.93
C ALA A 166 -17.09 4.88 -2.69
N GLU A 167 -17.29 5.81 -3.63
CA GLU A 167 -18.29 6.87 -3.60
C GLU A 167 -19.54 6.52 -4.42
N HIS A 168 -19.62 5.28 -4.92
CA HIS A 168 -20.68 4.76 -5.79
C HIS A 168 -20.74 5.38 -7.20
N ASN A 169 -19.66 6.00 -7.68
CA ASN A 169 -19.55 6.40 -9.07
C ASN A 169 -19.16 5.20 -9.94
N GLU A 170 -19.77 5.05 -11.11
CA GLU A 170 -19.41 3.99 -12.06
C GLU A 170 -18.05 4.29 -12.69
N ILE A 171 -17.07 3.41 -12.46
CA ILE A 171 -15.70 3.54 -12.97
C ILE A 171 -15.42 2.68 -14.19
N ALA A 172 -16.18 1.60 -14.39
CA ALA A 172 -16.12 0.81 -15.61
C ALA A 172 -17.39 -0.02 -15.82
N ARG A 173 -17.66 -0.38 -17.07
CA ARG A 173 -18.65 -1.40 -17.42
C ARG A 173 -18.15 -2.31 -18.51
N THR A 174 -18.61 -3.55 -18.48
CA THR A 174 -18.43 -4.51 -19.57
C THR A 174 -19.58 -5.49 -19.60
N THR A 175 -19.65 -6.31 -20.64
CA THR A 175 -20.65 -7.37 -20.79
C THR A 175 -19.94 -8.71 -20.93
N THR A 176 -20.36 -9.72 -20.16
CA THR A 176 -19.76 -11.05 -20.25
C THR A 176 -19.96 -11.66 -21.63
N SER A 177 -18.97 -12.43 -22.11
CA SER A 177 -19.03 -13.12 -23.40
C SER A 177 -18.81 -14.62 -23.23
N LEU A 178 -19.21 -15.41 -24.23
CA LEU A 178 -18.99 -16.86 -24.25
C LEU A 178 -17.52 -17.27 -24.48
N LYS A 179 -16.59 -16.33 -24.79
CA LYS A 179 -15.26 -16.68 -25.32
C LYS A 179 -14.06 -15.93 -24.73
N GLU A 180 -14.23 -14.83 -24.00
CA GLU A 180 -13.09 -14.04 -23.48
C GLU A 180 -13.34 -13.55 -22.06
N PRO A 181 -12.30 -13.55 -21.19
CA PRO A 181 -12.44 -13.05 -19.84
C PRO A 181 -12.45 -11.51 -19.81
N MET A 182 -13.09 -10.94 -18.79
CA MET A 182 -13.48 -9.53 -18.73
C MET A 182 -12.30 -8.54 -18.76
N ASN A 183 -12.57 -7.26 -18.99
CA ASN A 183 -11.53 -6.23 -19.01
C ASN A 183 -12.05 -4.91 -18.42
N SER A 184 -11.53 -4.47 -17.28
CA SER A 184 -11.75 -3.10 -16.75
C SER A 184 -10.44 -2.45 -16.31
N ARG A 185 -10.42 -1.11 -16.22
CA ARG A 185 -9.24 -0.31 -15.80
C ARG A 185 -9.43 0.23 -14.38
N ARG A 186 -8.33 0.46 -13.65
CA ARG A 186 -8.36 1.10 -12.32
C ARG A 186 -8.49 2.64 -12.40
N PRO A 187 -8.96 3.31 -11.33
CA PRO A 187 -8.75 4.75 -11.13
C PRO A 187 -7.25 5.09 -10.94
N ARG A 188 -6.90 6.37 -11.15
CA ARG A 188 -5.53 6.90 -11.07
C ARG A 188 -4.97 6.78 -9.64
N TRP A 189 -3.99 5.90 -9.44
CA TRP A 189 -3.12 5.89 -8.26
C TRP A 189 -1.66 6.02 -8.68
N PRO A 190 -0.81 6.77 -7.94
CA PRO A 190 0.62 6.81 -8.20
C PRO A 190 1.19 5.40 -8.09
N HIS A 191 1.83 4.92 -9.16
CA HIS A 191 2.55 3.66 -9.13
C HIS A 191 4.02 3.88 -9.48
N PRO A 192 4.92 3.05 -8.93
CA PRO A 192 6.31 3.02 -9.35
C PRO A 192 6.38 2.66 -10.83
N SER A 193 7.10 3.44 -11.64
CA SER A 193 7.23 3.16 -13.08
C SER A 193 8.62 2.72 -13.51
N THR A 194 9.59 2.73 -12.61
CA THR A 194 10.96 2.28 -12.88
C THR A 194 11.31 1.07 -12.02
N PRO A 195 12.24 0.22 -12.47
CA PRO A 195 12.88 -0.75 -11.60
C PRO A 195 13.44 -0.05 -10.34
N VAL A 196 13.33 -0.72 -9.21
CA VAL A 196 14.00 -0.31 -7.97
C VAL A 196 15.48 -0.64 -8.12
N SER A 197 16.37 0.31 -7.85
CA SER A 197 17.83 0.17 -8.03
C SER A 197 18.60 0.57 -6.78
N LYS A 198 19.73 -0.09 -6.52
CA LYS A 198 20.57 0.18 -5.34
C LYS A 198 21.11 1.61 -5.37
N ALA A 199 20.87 2.37 -4.30
CA ALA A 199 21.31 3.76 -4.20
C ALA A 199 22.84 3.84 -4.10
N GLY A 200 23.46 4.75 -4.87
CA GLY A 200 24.90 5.01 -4.79
C GLY A 200 25.81 4.04 -5.58
N HIS A 201 25.27 3.03 -6.26
CA HIS A 201 26.06 2.24 -7.21
C HIS A 201 26.16 3.00 -8.55
N LYS A 202 27.32 3.58 -8.84
CA LYS A 202 27.61 3.98 -10.24
C LYS A 202 27.73 2.70 -11.06
N PRO A 203 27.08 2.58 -12.22
CA PRO A 203 27.40 1.51 -13.15
C PRO A 203 28.89 1.61 -13.48
N SER A 204 29.62 0.52 -13.26
CA SER A 204 30.99 0.34 -13.76
C SER A 204 31.02 0.31 -15.28
#